data_AF-A0A0R2JWR5-F1
#
_entry.id   AF-A0A0R2JWR5-F1
#
_cell.length_a   1.000
_cell.length_b   1.000
_cell.length_c   1.000
_cell.angle_alpha   90.00
_cell.angle_beta   90.00
_cell.angle_gamma   90.00
#
_symmetry.space_group_name_H-M   'P 1'
#
loop_
_entity.id
_entity.type
_entity.pdbx_description
1 polymer ?
#
loop_
_entity_poly.entity_id
_entity_poly.type
_entity_poly.pdbx_seq_one_letter_code
_entity_poly.pdbx_strand_id
1 'polypeptide(L)'
;MLLNNQNLSVLEVQVLGVYQTKIEVKTISGECLFVYPTQTQKDDPLFWQSLKDIIKAKLWLPINKTLHQLIDSDWLVPMNA
;
A
#
# COMPACT_ATOMS: atom_id res chain seq x y z
N MET A 1 -9.59 16.76 -6.63
CA MET A 1 -8.55 17.71 -7.11
C MET A 1 -7.34 16.87 -7.46
N LEU A 2 -6.96 16.79 -8.74
CA LEU A 2 -5.81 16.00 -9.20
C LEU A 2 -4.54 16.84 -9.01
N LEU A 3 -3.56 16.32 -8.27
CA LEU A 3 -2.25 16.95 -8.08
C LEU A 3 -1.19 16.08 -8.75
N ASN A 4 -0.57 16.64 -9.79
CA ASN A 4 0.56 16.07 -10.51
C ASN A 4 1.85 16.52 -9.78
N ASN A 5 2.77 15.60 -9.49
CA ASN A 5 4.20 15.90 -9.29
C ASN A 5 5.06 14.62 -9.32
N GLN A 6 5.54 14.29 -10.52
CA GLN A 6 6.89 13.84 -10.87
C GLN A 6 7.58 12.80 -9.92
N ASN A 7 7.58 11.54 -10.37
CA ASN A 7 8.42 10.39 -9.93
C ASN A 7 8.06 9.59 -8.66
N LEU A 8 6.86 9.73 -8.12
CA LEU A 8 6.21 8.65 -7.36
C LEU A 8 5.14 8.06 -8.26
N SER A 9 5.47 6.95 -8.93
CA SER A 9 4.49 6.23 -9.73
C SER A 9 3.51 5.55 -8.76
N VAL A 10 2.56 6.31 -8.22
CA VAL A 10 1.54 5.79 -7.31
C VAL A 10 0.57 4.93 -8.11
N LEU A 11 0.28 3.74 -7.61
CA LEU A 11 -0.67 2.80 -8.17
C LEU A 11 -1.72 2.48 -7.12
N GLU A 12 -2.98 2.63 -7.49
CA GLU A 12 -4.09 2.26 -6.63
C GLU A 12 -4.32 0.75 -6.73
N VAL A 13 -4.32 0.08 -5.59
CA VAL A 13 -4.50 -1.36 -5.49
C VAL A 13 -5.47 -1.70 -4.36
N GLN A 14 -6.22 -2.78 -4.54
CA GLN A 14 -7.01 -3.39 -3.49
C GLN A 14 -6.22 -4.52 -2.85
N VAL A 15 -6.12 -4.51 -1.52
CA VAL A 15 -5.49 -5.62 -0.78
C VAL A 15 -6.44 -6.81 -0.77
N LEU A 16 -5.99 -7.93 -1.33
CA LEU A 16 -6.77 -9.17 -1.37
C LEU A 16 -6.51 -10.06 -0.16
N GLY A 17 -5.26 -10.10 0.31
CA GLY A 17 -4.88 -10.97 1.41
C GLY A 17 -3.38 -10.96 1.69
N VAL A 18 -2.98 -11.79 2.64
CA VAL A 18 -1.57 -11.99 3.02
C VAL A 18 -1.20 -13.45 2.78
N TYR A 19 -0.11 -13.67 2.05
CA TYR A 19 0.47 -14.98 1.82
C TYR A 19 1.89 -15.02 2.36
N GLN A 20 2.11 -15.79 3.43
CA GLN A 20 3.36 -15.80 4.19
C GLN A 20 3.72 -14.38 4.69
N THR A 21 4.77 -13.77 4.14
CA THR A 21 5.23 -12.40 4.47
C THR A 21 5.06 -11.45 3.29
N LYS A 22 4.19 -11.80 2.34
CA LYS A 22 3.88 -11.02 1.14
C LYS A 22 2.41 -10.62 1.15
N ILE A 23 2.12 -9.44 0.64
CA ILE A 23 0.77 -8.89 0.57
C ILE A 23 0.30 -9.03 -0.87
N GLU A 24 -0.78 -9.77 -1.08
CA GLU A 24 -1.40 -9.91 -2.40
C GLU A 24 -2.33 -8.72 -2.65
N VAL A 25 -2.13 -8.04 -3.77
CA VAL A 25 -2.93 -6.88 -4.15
C VAL A 25 -3.39 -6.99 -5.59
N LYS A 26 -4.50 -6.33 -5.89
CA LYS A 26 -5.09 -6.26 -7.23
C LYS A 26 -5.15 -4.82 -7.71
N THR A 27 -4.65 -4.56 -8.91
CA THR A 27 -4.72 -3.24 -9.54
C THR A 27 -6.11 -2.94 -10.08
N ILE A 28 -6.35 -1.68 -10.46
CA ILE A 28 -7.58 -1.29 -11.18
C ILE A 28 -7.73 -2.04 -12.50
N SER A 29 -6.63 -2.33 -13.20
CA SER A 29 -6.65 -3.13 -14.44
C SER A 29 -6.96 -4.61 -14.20
N GLY A 30 -7.04 -5.04 -12.95
CA GLY A 30 -7.36 -6.40 -12.54
C GLY A 30 -6.15 -7.33 -12.46
N GLU A 31 -4.95 -6.80 -12.63
CA GLU A 31 -3.69 -7.53 -12.46
C GLU A 31 -3.41 -7.78 -10.98
N CYS A 32 -3.00 -9.00 -10.63
CA CYS A 32 -2.59 -9.34 -9.27
C CYS A 32 -1.07 -9.25 -9.15
N LEU A 33 -0.59 -8.58 -8.11
CA LEU A 33 0.83 -8.43 -7.80
C LEU A 33 1.09 -8.58 -6.30
N PHE A 34 2.37 -8.75 -5.95
CA PHE A 34 2.78 -8.88 -4.56
C PHE A 34 3.52 -7.63 -4.09
N VAL A 35 3.09 -7.13 -2.93
CA VAL A 35 3.72 -6.04 -2.18
C VAL A 35 4.54 -6.65 -1.05
N TYR A 36 5.76 -6.15 -0.86
CA TYR A 36 6.74 -6.72 0.05
C TYR A 36 7.00 -5.76 1.22
N PRO A 37 6.48 -6.04 2.42
CA PRO A 37 6.73 -5.22 3.58
C PRO A 37 8.22 -5.22 3.95
N THR A 38 8.68 -4.10 4.52
CA THR A 38 10.03 -3.98 5.09
C THR A 38 10.20 -4.89 6.30
N GLN A 39 11.44 -5.12 6.74
CA GLN A 39 11.68 -5.93 7.94
C GLN A 39 10.99 -5.33 9.18
N THR A 40 11.06 -4.01 9.34
CA THR A 40 10.36 -3.29 10.41
C THR A 40 8.85 -3.53 10.38
N GLN A 41 8.22 -3.47 9.19
CA GLN A 41 6.78 -3.72 9.04
C GLN A 41 6.42 -5.19 9.29
N LYS A 42 7.29 -6.14 8.92
CA LYS A 42 7.07 -7.56 9.19
C LYS A 42 7.04 -7.86 10.68
N ASP A 43 7.89 -7.18 11.45
CA ASP A 43 8.02 -7.38 12.89
C ASP A 43 7.00 -6.53 13.70
N ASP A 44 6.20 -5.69 13.03
CA ASP A 44 5.18 -4.84 13.66
C ASP A 44 3.79 -5.51 13.68
N PRO A 45 3.27 -5.90 14.86
CA PRO A 45 1.93 -6.50 14.96
C PRO A 45 0.79 -5.53 14.61
N LEU A 46 0.96 -4.23 14.86
CA LEU A 46 -0.06 -3.21 14.59
C LEU A 46 -0.22 -3.02 13.08
N PHE A 47 0.89 -3.04 12.34
CA PHE A 47 0.88 -3.04 10.88
C PHE A 47 -0.02 -4.14 10.32
N TRP A 48 0.15 -5.38 10.79
CA TRP A 48 -0.66 -6.51 10.32
C TRP A 48 -2.13 -6.42 10.76
N GLN A 49 -2.40 -5.86 11.93
CA GLN A 49 -3.76 -5.63 12.39
C GLN A 49 -4.47 -4.61 11.49
N SER A 50 -3.84 -3.45 11.24
CA SER A 50 -4.35 -2.44 10.31
C SER A 50 -4.59 -3.01 8.92
N LEU A 51 -3.66 -3.83 8.41
CA LEU A 51 -3.82 -4.47 7.11
C LEU A 51 -5.03 -5.40 7.05
N LYS A 52 -5.30 -6.18 8.10
CA LYS A 52 -6.51 -7.03 8.19
C LYS A 52 -7.79 -6.20 8.17
N ASP A 53 -7.80 -5.07 8.86
CA ASP A 53 -8.96 -4.18 8.90
C ASP A 53 -9.22 -3.53 7.54
N ILE A 54 -8.15 -3.13 6.83
CA ILE A 54 -8.22 -2.65 5.43
C ILE A 54 -8.77 -3.73 4.49
N ILE A 55 -8.28 -4.97 4.59
CA ILE A 55 -8.77 -6.12 3.79
C ILE A 55 -10.26 -6.34 4.04
N LYS A 56 -10.68 -6.34 5.31
CA LYS A 56 -12.09 -6.53 5.70
C LYS A 56 -12.98 -5.43 5.16
N ALA A 57 -12.50 -4.19 5.15
CA ALA A 57 -13.19 -3.03 4.61
C ALA A 57 -13.12 -2.94 3.07
N LYS A 58 -12.34 -3.81 2.40
CA LYS A 58 -12.13 -3.84 0.93
C LYS A 58 -11.64 -2.49 0.36
N LEU A 59 -10.85 -1.76 1.15
CA LEU A 59 -10.35 -0.45 0.79
C LEU A 59 -9.30 -0.53 -0.32
N TRP A 60 -9.25 0.53 -1.12
CA TRP A 60 -8.20 0.76 -2.10
C TRP A 60 -7.10 1.58 -1.46
N LEU A 61 -5.86 1.16 -1.64
CA LEU A 61 -4.67 1.81 -1.12
C LEU A 61 -3.78 2.32 -2.26
N PRO A 62 -3.24 3.55 -2.14
CA PRO A 62 -2.16 3.98 -3.01
C PRO A 62 -0.86 3.31 -2.58
N ILE A 63 -0.24 2.53 -3.47
CA ILE A 63 1.11 1.98 -3.27
C ILE A 63 2.10 2.66 -4.22
N ASN A 64 3.36 2.75 -3.81
CA ASN A 64 4.41 3.24 -4.69
C ASN A 64 4.89 2.12 -5.62
N LYS A 65 4.78 2.29 -6.96
CA LYS A 65 5.25 1.32 -7.98
C LYS A 65 6.74 1.04 -7.87
N THR A 66 7.55 1.97 -7.35
CA THR A 66 9.02 1.81 -7.33
C THR A 66 9.50 0.97 -6.16
N LEU A 67 8.78 0.98 -5.02
CA LEU A 67 9.24 0.33 -3.78
C LEU A 67 8.36 -0.84 -3.33
N HIS A 68 7.15 -1.03 -3.88
CA HIS A 68 6.18 -2.00 -3.37
C HIS A 68 6.06 -1.96 -1.84
N GLN A 69 6.08 -0.74 -1.29
CA GLN A 69 6.02 -0.44 0.13
C GLN A 69 4.86 0.54 0.38
N LEU A 70 4.23 0.42 1.54
CA LEU A 70 3.28 1.41 2.03
C LEU A 70 4.02 2.72 2.29
N ILE A 71 3.38 3.84 1.94
CA ILE A 71 3.97 5.17 2.03
C ILE A 71 4.08 5.53 3.52
N ASP A 72 5.28 5.88 4.01
CA ASP A 72 5.50 6.22 5.43
C ASP A 72 4.61 7.38 5.92
N SER A 73 4.21 8.26 5.00
CA SER A 73 3.38 9.42 5.28
C SER A 73 1.90 9.10 5.14
N ASP A 74 1.45 8.06 5.83
CA ASP A 74 0.08 7.53 5.86
C ASP A 74 -0.97 8.62 5.56
N TRP A 75 -1.59 8.54 4.38
CA TRP A 75 -2.54 9.49 3.77
C TRP A 75 -2.17 10.99 3.69
N LEU A 76 -1.08 11.44 4.30
CA LEU A 76 -0.68 12.84 4.43
C LEU A 76 0.50 13.14 3.52
N VAL A 77 0.25 13.88 2.45
CA VAL A 77 1.32 14.44 1.62
C VAL A 77 1.96 15.58 2.42
N PRO A 78 3.30 15.66 2.54
CA PRO A 78 3.94 16.77 3.25
C PRO A 78 3.53 18.09 2.63
N MET A 79 2.95 18.96 3.47
CA MET A 79 2.57 20.30 3.11
C MET A 79 3.82 21.17 3.18
N ASN A 80 4.44 21.41 2.03
CA ASN A 80 5.55 22.35 1.92
C ASN A 80 4.97 23.76 2.13
N ALA A 81 5.41 24.42 3.21
CA ALA A 81 5.14 25.83 3.47
C ALA A 81 5.87 26.75 2.49
#